data_AF-A0AA36II45-F1
#
_entry.id   AF-A0AA36II45-F1
#
_cell.length_a   1.000
_cell.length_b   1.000
_cell.length_c   1.000
_cell.angle_alpha   90.00
_cell.angle_beta   90.00
_cell.angle_gamma   90.00
#
_symmetry.space_group_name_H-M   'P 1'
#
loop_
_entity.id
_entity.type
_entity.pdbx_description
1 polymer ?
#
loop_
_entity_poly.entity_id
_entity_poly.type
_entity_poly.pdbx_seq_one_letter_code
_entity_poly.pdbx_strand_id
1 'polypeptide(L)'
;MLCVLVSMITASVVLADTTPQESKGACALQTKMKKEESAKVMCSAHEVMCPDPTTGTNSCHPMSTGCPVTCAAGEQVCHVPATCDTCSGYSYCSSYSCPVYCSSDQVMCHDPTTMTDSCHPKSAGCPVTCSAGDNVCHTPPSCETCDGYNWCSSHPCPVYCAAHEVMCHDPMTMTDSCHNKTAGCPVTCPAGDHVCHSPPPCENCDGYNWCSAYACPVYCASDEVMCHDSTTMTDSCHPMSTGCPVTCAAGEQVCHVPATCDTCSGYSYCSSYSCPVYCSSDEVMCHDPTTMTDSCHNKTAGCPVTCPAGDNVCHTPPSCETCDGYNWCSSHPCPVYCASDEVMCHDSTTMTDSCHSMSTGCPVTCAAGEQVCHVPATCDTCSGYSYCSSYSCPVYCSSDQVMCHDPTTMTDSCHPKSAGCPVTCPAGDHVCHSPPPCENCDGYNWCASYPCPVYCAADEIVCHDPMTMTDTCHPMSSGCPV
;
A
#
# COMPACT_ATOMS: atom_id res chain seq x y z
N MET A 1 11.10 63.70 18.03
CA MET A 1 12.36 63.87 18.78
C MET A 1 12.50 62.64 19.67
N LEU A 2 13.62 61.92 19.54
CA LEU A 2 13.94 60.53 20.00
C LEU A 2 13.18 59.43 19.21
N CYS A 3 13.77 58.59 18.34
CA CYS A 3 14.95 57.70 18.35
C CYS A 3 14.86 56.52 19.35
N VAL A 4 14.52 55.33 18.83
CA VAL A 4 15.07 54.03 19.28
C VAL A 4 15.29 53.15 18.05
N LEU A 5 16.55 52.73 17.88
CA LEU A 5 17.03 51.76 16.88
C LEU A 5 16.63 50.33 17.29
N VAL A 6 16.28 49.49 16.32
CA VAL A 6 16.38 48.03 16.44
C VAL A 6 17.26 47.53 15.29
N SER A 7 18.43 47.00 15.66
CA SER A 7 19.39 46.38 14.75
C SER A 7 18.92 44.98 14.37
N MET A 8 18.83 44.71 13.07
CA MET A 8 18.81 43.36 12.52
C MET A 8 20.24 42.79 12.50
N ILE A 9 20.41 41.60 13.07
CA ILE A 9 21.62 40.78 12.89
C ILE A 9 21.23 39.66 11.93
N THR A 10 21.66 39.78 10.68
CA THR A 10 21.67 38.68 9.71
C THR A 10 23.00 37.93 9.86
N ALA A 11 22.93 36.67 10.29
CA ALA A 11 24.07 35.76 10.25
C ALA A 11 24.05 35.01 8.91
N SER A 12 25.07 35.24 8.10
CA SER A 12 25.32 34.48 6.86
C SER A 12 25.92 33.13 7.21
N VAL A 13 25.22 32.03 6.87
CA VAL A 13 25.80 30.68 6.85
C VAL A 13 26.27 30.41 5.42
N VAL A 14 27.59 30.24 5.27
CA VAL A 14 28.23 29.76 4.05
C VAL A 14 28.22 28.23 4.12
N LEU A 15 27.36 27.58 3.32
CA LEU A 15 27.41 26.13 3.10
C LEU A 15 28.25 25.87 1.84
N ALA A 16 29.34 25.14 2.04
CA ALA A 16 30.18 24.63 0.97
C ALA A 16 29.48 23.42 0.33
N ASP A 17 29.21 23.52 -0.96
CA ASP A 17 28.57 22.49 -1.76
C ASP A 17 29.63 21.48 -2.24
N THR A 18 29.57 20.24 -1.76
CA THR A 18 30.41 19.13 -2.26
C THR A 18 29.52 18.14 -3.00
N THR A 19 29.50 18.27 -4.33
CA THR A 19 28.87 17.32 -5.25
C THR A 19 29.59 15.96 -5.23
N PRO A 20 28.89 14.80 -5.16
CA PRO A 20 29.51 13.50 -5.38
C PRO A 20 29.75 13.28 -6.88
N GLN A 21 30.97 12.88 -7.19
CA GLN A 21 31.44 12.53 -8.52
C GLN A 21 30.98 11.09 -8.85
N GLU A 22 30.13 10.92 -9.87
CA GLU A 22 29.72 9.60 -10.40
C GLU A 22 30.95 8.78 -10.86
N SER A 23 31.28 7.72 -10.14
CA SER A 23 32.22 6.71 -10.62
C SER A 23 31.46 5.64 -11.42
N LYS A 24 31.65 5.64 -12.74
CA LYS A 24 31.20 4.58 -13.66
C LYS A 24 31.90 3.25 -13.32
N GLY A 25 31.19 2.34 -12.65
CA GLY A 25 31.59 0.94 -12.48
C GLY A 25 31.03 0.08 -13.61
N ALA A 26 31.88 -0.33 -14.53
CA ALA A 26 31.54 -1.25 -15.62
C ALA A 26 31.37 -2.68 -15.08
N CYS A 27 30.29 -3.37 -15.47
CA CYS A 27 30.21 -4.83 -15.38
C CYS A 27 29.57 -5.38 -16.66
N ALA A 28 30.41 -5.59 -17.68
CA ALA A 28 30.10 -6.40 -18.84
C ALA A 28 30.94 -7.68 -18.76
N LEU A 29 30.29 -8.82 -18.51
CA LEU A 29 30.81 -10.14 -18.84
C LEU A 29 29.66 -11.14 -18.95
N GLN A 30 29.08 -11.21 -20.15
CA GLN A 30 28.23 -12.32 -20.55
C GLN A 30 29.09 -13.59 -20.60
N THR A 31 28.75 -14.59 -19.78
CA THR A 31 29.27 -15.95 -19.94
C THR A 31 28.12 -16.91 -20.21
N LYS A 32 28.20 -17.58 -21.36
CA LYS A 32 27.28 -18.59 -21.90
C LYS A 32 27.11 -19.74 -20.89
N MET A 33 25.94 -19.87 -20.24
CA MET A 33 25.63 -21.04 -19.42
C MET A 33 25.00 -22.15 -20.25
N LYS A 34 25.54 -23.36 -20.06
CA LYS A 34 25.13 -24.62 -20.68
C LYS A 34 23.92 -25.16 -19.91
N LYS A 35 22.86 -25.52 -20.62
CA LYS A 35 21.58 -26.02 -20.08
C LYS A 35 21.75 -27.42 -19.49
N GLU A 36 21.84 -27.54 -18.17
CA GLU A 36 21.59 -28.79 -17.42
C GLU A 36 20.33 -28.59 -16.54
N GLU A 37 19.44 -29.58 -16.55
CA GLU A 37 18.16 -29.61 -15.84
C GLU A 37 18.36 -29.50 -14.32
N SER A 38 18.33 -28.27 -13.80
CA SER A 38 18.36 -27.99 -12.38
C SER A 38 16.92 -27.89 -11.86
N ALA A 39 16.63 -28.58 -10.75
CA ALA A 39 15.34 -28.53 -10.08
C ALA A 39 14.90 -27.07 -9.85
N LYS A 40 13.68 -26.71 -10.28
CA LYS A 40 13.12 -25.37 -10.08
C LYS A 40 12.96 -25.11 -8.58
N VAL A 41 13.80 -24.25 -8.03
CA VAL A 41 13.61 -23.66 -6.70
C VAL A 41 12.46 -22.65 -6.82
N MET A 42 11.36 -22.87 -6.10
CA MET A 42 10.29 -21.89 -5.92
C MET A 42 10.41 -21.27 -4.54
N CYS A 43 10.48 -19.95 -4.46
CA CYS A 43 10.51 -19.19 -3.22
C CYS A 43 9.10 -18.83 -2.76
N SER A 44 8.90 -18.61 -1.46
CA SER A 44 7.62 -18.13 -0.93
C SER A 44 7.35 -16.67 -1.32
N ALA A 45 6.11 -16.19 -1.11
CA ALA A 45 5.69 -14.82 -1.46
C ALA A 45 6.50 -13.71 -0.76
N HIS A 46 7.22 -14.03 0.33
CA HIS A 46 8.05 -13.08 1.09
C HIS A 46 9.55 -13.29 0.87
N GLU A 47 9.93 -14.08 -0.13
CA GLU A 47 11.31 -14.40 -0.46
C GLU A 47 11.65 -14.00 -1.90
N VAL A 48 12.86 -13.48 -2.08
CA VAL A 48 13.46 -13.20 -3.38
C VAL A 48 14.36 -14.37 -3.78
N MET A 49 14.27 -14.78 -5.05
CA MET A 49 15.15 -15.80 -5.63
C MET A 49 16.49 -15.16 -6.01
N CYS A 50 17.57 -15.69 -5.45
CA CYS A 50 18.91 -15.16 -5.59
C CYS A 50 19.79 -16.16 -6.36
N PRO A 51 20.17 -15.85 -7.61
CA PRO A 51 21.11 -16.67 -8.35
C PRO A 51 22.52 -16.48 -7.78
N ASP A 52 23.16 -17.57 -7.37
CA ASP A 52 24.57 -17.59 -7.00
C ASP A 52 25.41 -17.80 -8.27
N PRO A 53 26.14 -16.77 -8.75
CA PRO A 53 26.94 -16.87 -9.97
C PRO A 53 28.14 -17.82 -9.83
N THR A 54 28.56 -18.16 -8.60
CA THR A 54 29.70 -19.04 -8.35
C THR A 54 29.32 -20.52 -8.41
N THR A 55 28.14 -20.87 -7.91
CA THR A 55 27.65 -22.26 -7.89
C THR A 55 26.66 -22.57 -9.01
N GLY A 56 26.09 -21.54 -9.64
CA GLY A 56 25.02 -21.69 -10.63
C GLY A 56 23.69 -22.17 -10.00
N THR A 57 23.55 -22.06 -8.68
CA THR A 57 22.35 -22.46 -7.94
C THR A 57 21.51 -21.25 -7.56
N ASN A 58 20.20 -21.45 -7.37
CA ASN A 58 19.30 -20.42 -6.85
C ASN A 58 19.01 -20.70 -5.38
N SER A 59 19.09 -19.67 -4.54
CA SER A 59 18.66 -19.72 -3.14
C SER A 59 17.51 -18.74 -2.90
N CYS A 60 16.65 -19.01 -1.91
CA CYS A 60 15.60 -18.09 -1.48
C CYS A 60 16.10 -17.29 -0.27
N HIS A 61 15.91 -15.97 -0.29
CA HIS A 61 16.26 -15.08 0.81
C HIS A 61 15.08 -14.16 1.14
N PRO A 62 14.88 -13.72 2.39
CA PRO A 62 13.78 -12.81 2.71
C PRO A 62 13.88 -11.52 1.89
N MET A 63 12.74 -11.06 1.35
CA MET A 63 12.67 -9.81 0.56
C MET A 63 13.19 -8.60 1.34
N SER A 64 13.08 -8.61 2.68
CA SER A 64 13.62 -7.55 3.55
C SER A 64 15.13 -7.45 3.52
N THR A 65 15.85 -8.57 3.31
CA THR A 65 17.33 -8.64 3.26
C THR A 65 17.90 -8.64 1.86
N GLY A 66 17.11 -8.99 0.85
CA GLY A 66 17.59 -9.14 -0.51
C GLY A 66 18.61 -10.28 -0.69
N CYS A 67 19.26 -10.30 -1.86
CA CYS A 67 20.25 -11.32 -2.18
C CYS A 67 21.62 -11.05 -1.55
N PRO A 68 22.30 -12.07 -1.01
CA PRO A 68 23.66 -11.91 -0.49
C PRO A 68 24.63 -11.60 -1.64
N VAL A 69 25.54 -10.65 -1.41
CA VAL A 69 26.60 -10.31 -2.36
C VAL A 69 27.97 -10.57 -1.72
N THR A 70 28.91 -11.07 -2.53
CA THR A 70 30.31 -11.24 -2.11
C THR A 70 31.12 -10.09 -2.71
N CYS A 71 31.72 -9.25 -1.86
CA CYS A 71 32.46 -8.08 -2.29
C CYS A 71 33.96 -8.32 -2.36
N ALA A 72 34.66 -7.52 -3.16
CA ALA A 72 36.11 -7.59 -3.25
C ALA A 72 36.77 -7.16 -1.92
N ALA A 73 38.01 -7.59 -1.69
CA ALA A 73 38.75 -7.21 -0.49
C ALA A 73 38.92 -5.68 -0.43
N GLY A 74 38.38 -5.05 0.62
CA GLY A 74 38.38 -3.60 0.82
C GLY A 74 37.05 -2.91 0.48
N GLU A 75 36.09 -3.63 -0.12
CA GLU A 75 34.71 -3.19 -0.26
C GLU A 75 33.85 -3.72 0.90
N GLN A 76 32.73 -3.05 1.14
CA GLN A 76 31.72 -3.49 2.11
C GLN A 76 30.40 -3.78 1.42
N VAL A 77 29.66 -4.73 1.99
CA VAL A 77 28.31 -5.07 1.58
C VAL A 77 27.36 -4.01 2.12
N CYS A 78 26.76 -3.24 1.22
CA CYS A 78 25.71 -2.29 1.52
C CYS A 78 24.36 -2.92 1.26
N HIS A 79 23.40 -2.58 2.11
CA HIS A 79 22.05 -3.11 2.04
C HIS A 79 21.03 -1.99 1.92
N VAL A 80 20.14 -2.11 0.94
CA VAL A 80 18.96 -1.26 0.76
C VAL A 80 17.75 -2.12 1.14
N PRO A 81 17.04 -1.79 2.24
CA PRO A 81 15.84 -2.51 2.63
C PRO A 81 14.71 -2.28 1.62
N ALA A 82 13.75 -3.20 1.61
CA ALA A 82 12.51 -3.02 0.86
C ALA A 82 11.76 -1.78 1.39
N THR A 83 11.43 -0.85 0.50
CA THR A 83 10.69 0.37 0.84
C THR A 83 9.17 0.20 0.75
N CYS A 84 8.70 -0.95 0.29
CA CYS A 84 7.29 -1.27 0.15
C CYS A 84 7.07 -2.79 0.23
N ASP A 85 5.83 -3.23 0.50
CA ASP A 85 5.49 -4.66 0.68
C ASP A 85 5.72 -5.51 -0.59
N THR A 86 5.74 -4.87 -1.76
CA THR A 86 6.00 -5.52 -3.05
C THR A 86 7.43 -5.28 -3.58
N CYS A 87 8.20 -4.44 -2.89
CA CYS A 87 9.57 -4.10 -3.26
C CYS A 87 10.52 -5.13 -2.66
N SER A 88 11.52 -5.59 -3.41
CA SER A 88 12.61 -6.38 -2.82
C SER A 88 13.74 -5.46 -2.39
N GLY A 89 14.23 -5.64 -1.16
CA GLY A 89 15.51 -5.08 -0.77
C GLY A 89 16.63 -5.68 -1.62
N TYR A 90 17.74 -4.97 -1.76
CA TYR A 90 18.90 -5.46 -2.49
C TYR A 90 20.19 -5.11 -1.77
N SER A 91 21.22 -5.93 -1.97
CA SER A 91 22.55 -5.68 -1.45
C SER A 91 23.51 -5.41 -2.59
N TYR A 92 24.49 -4.53 -2.38
CA TYR A 92 25.50 -4.17 -3.37
C TYR A 92 26.85 -3.92 -2.71
N CYS A 93 27.93 -3.98 -3.49
CA CYS A 93 29.27 -3.72 -3.00
C CYS A 93 29.63 -2.25 -3.19
N SER A 94 30.18 -1.61 -2.15
CA SER A 94 30.66 -0.24 -2.21
C SER A 94 32.06 -0.12 -1.61
N SER A 95 32.89 0.73 -2.22
CA SER A 95 34.17 1.17 -1.66
C SER A 95 34.02 2.34 -0.68
N TYR A 96 32.81 2.90 -0.55
CA TYR A 96 32.45 3.98 0.37
C TYR A 96 31.50 3.48 1.47
N SER A 97 31.40 4.23 2.59
CA SER A 97 30.37 4.05 3.63
C SER A 97 29.00 3.85 2.99
N CYS A 98 28.30 2.78 3.41
CA CYS A 98 26.98 2.48 2.90
C CYS A 98 26.01 3.61 3.24
N PRO A 99 25.23 4.11 2.27
CA PRO A 99 24.12 5.00 2.56
C PRO A 99 23.18 4.31 3.53
N VAL A 100 22.73 5.04 4.54
CA VAL A 100 21.74 4.55 5.49
C VAL A 100 20.37 4.69 4.84
N TYR A 101 19.57 3.64 4.87
CA TYR A 101 18.19 3.64 4.38
C TYR A 101 17.28 3.25 5.53
N CYS A 102 16.28 4.08 5.79
CA CYS A 102 15.33 3.88 6.86
C CYS A 102 14.06 3.21 6.31
N SER A 103 13.41 2.39 7.14
CA SER A 103 12.10 1.83 6.82
C SER A 103 11.02 2.92 6.76
N SER A 104 9.84 2.60 6.22
CA SER A 104 8.74 3.56 6.06
C SER A 104 8.21 4.15 7.37
N ASP A 105 8.41 3.44 8.49
CA ASP A 105 8.09 3.84 9.87
C ASP A 105 9.25 4.55 10.59
N GLN A 106 10.35 4.82 9.88
CA GLN A 106 11.54 5.48 10.41
C GLN A 106 11.85 6.79 9.67
N VAL A 107 12.50 7.71 10.37
CA VAL A 107 13.05 8.95 9.84
C VAL A 107 14.57 8.87 9.85
N MET A 108 15.19 9.38 8.79
CA MET A 108 16.65 9.49 8.68
C MET A 108 17.13 10.72 9.44
N CYS A 109 18.07 10.52 10.34
CA CYS A 109 18.59 11.54 11.23
C CYS A 109 20.08 11.72 10.99
N HIS A 110 20.46 12.94 10.67
CA HIS A 110 21.87 13.30 10.49
C HIS A 110 22.44 13.82 11.81
N ASP A 111 23.49 13.18 12.33
CA ASP A 111 24.29 13.72 13.44
C ASP A 111 25.45 14.57 12.89
N PRO A 112 25.38 15.92 12.97
CA PRO A 112 26.42 16.79 12.44
C PRO A 112 27.73 16.72 13.22
N THR A 113 27.75 16.12 14.42
CA THR A 113 28.95 16.01 15.26
C THR A 113 29.82 14.83 14.86
N THR A 114 29.19 13.72 14.49
CA THR A 114 29.86 12.49 14.02
C THR A 114 29.87 12.38 12.50
N MET A 115 29.09 13.21 11.80
CA MET A 115 28.83 13.12 10.36
C MET A 115 28.28 11.75 9.97
N THR A 116 27.37 11.22 10.79
CA THR A 116 26.75 9.90 10.57
C THR A 116 25.24 10.02 10.49
N ASP A 117 24.65 9.29 9.55
CA ASP A 117 23.21 9.13 9.47
C ASP A 117 22.76 7.92 10.31
N SER A 118 21.61 8.04 10.95
CA SER A 118 20.97 6.96 11.71
C SER A 118 19.47 6.97 11.49
N CYS A 119 18.83 5.80 11.60
CA CYS A 119 17.38 5.70 11.51
C CYS A 119 16.75 5.69 12.90
N HIS A 120 15.70 6.48 13.07
CA HIS A 120 14.92 6.54 14.30
C HIS A 120 13.43 6.37 13.99
N PRO A 121 12.62 5.79 14.89
CA PRO A 121 11.18 5.71 14.68
C PRO A 121 10.58 7.09 14.40
N LYS A 122 9.67 7.21 13.42
CA LYS A 122 8.98 8.47 13.12
C LYS A 122 8.29 9.05 14.35
N SER A 123 7.75 8.19 15.22
CA SER A 123 7.14 8.60 16.50
C SER A 123 8.13 9.20 17.49
N ALA A 124 9.41 8.83 17.44
CA ALA A 124 10.45 9.36 18.32
C ALA A 124 11.13 10.61 17.75
N GLY A 125 11.19 10.72 16.42
CA GLY A 125 11.94 11.77 15.74
C GLY A 125 13.46 11.64 15.92
N CYS A 126 14.19 12.60 15.36
CA CYS A 126 15.65 12.60 15.43
C CYS A 126 16.20 13.05 16.78
N PRO A 127 17.16 12.34 17.39
CA PRO A 127 17.74 12.74 18.66
C PRO A 127 18.47 14.07 18.51
N VAL A 128 18.34 14.94 19.52
CA VAL A 128 19.05 16.24 19.57
C VAL A 128 19.88 16.33 20.84
N THR A 129 21.06 16.93 20.72
CA THR A 129 21.92 17.24 21.88
C THR A 129 21.74 18.72 22.23
N CYS A 130 21.24 18.99 23.44
CA CYS A 130 21.01 20.35 23.90
C CYS A 130 22.11 20.85 24.82
N SER A 131 22.25 22.18 24.93
CA SER A 131 23.20 22.80 25.85
C SER A 131 22.83 22.46 27.30
N ALA A 132 23.83 22.46 28.18
CA ALA A 132 23.58 22.22 29.60
C ALA A 132 22.59 23.26 30.17
N GLY A 133 21.44 22.78 30.66
CA GLY A 133 20.37 23.62 31.19
C GLY A 133 19.18 23.82 30.25
N ASP A 134 19.30 23.47 28.97
CA ASP A 134 18.17 23.43 28.03
C ASP A 134 17.39 22.12 28.17
N ASN A 135 16.11 22.16 27.79
CA ASN A 135 15.21 21.01 27.73
C ASN A 135 15.21 20.43 26.31
N VAL A 136 15.24 19.09 26.21
CA VAL A 136 14.95 18.37 24.98
C VAL A 136 13.44 18.27 24.86
N CYS A 137 12.88 18.97 23.87
CA CYS A 137 11.45 18.99 23.60
C CYS A 137 11.11 18.10 22.41
N HIS A 138 9.89 17.57 22.43
CA HIS A 138 9.40 16.62 21.45
C HIS A 138 8.00 17.01 20.96
N THR A 139 7.78 16.94 19.65
CA THR A 139 6.48 17.07 18.99
C THR A 139 6.22 15.72 18.34
N PRO A 140 5.23 14.96 18.81
CA PRO A 140 4.87 13.70 18.17
C PRO A 140 4.25 13.97 16.78
N PRO A 141 4.20 12.94 15.91
CA PRO A 141 3.51 13.03 14.63
C PRO A 141 2.05 13.52 14.76
N SER A 142 1.71 14.57 14.01
CA SER A 142 0.35 15.09 13.93
C SER A 142 -0.55 14.34 12.95
N CYS A 143 0.02 13.42 12.16
CA CYS A 143 -0.68 12.58 11.20
C CYS A 143 0.08 11.27 10.98
N GLU A 144 -0.54 10.25 10.39
CA GLU A 144 0.10 8.94 10.16
C GLU A 144 1.34 9.00 9.27
N THR A 145 1.39 9.97 8.35
CA THR A 145 2.52 10.17 7.42
C THR A 145 3.53 11.20 7.92
N CYS A 146 3.22 11.90 9.01
CA CYS A 146 4.05 12.96 9.58
C CYS A 146 5.18 12.37 10.43
N ASP A 147 6.30 13.09 10.50
CA ASP A 147 7.42 12.72 11.37
C ASP A 147 7.35 13.53 12.68
N GLY A 148 7.65 12.87 13.79
CA GLY A 148 7.95 13.55 15.04
C GLY A 148 9.31 14.22 14.95
N TYR A 149 9.51 15.29 15.70
CA TYR A 149 10.80 15.98 15.75
C TYR A 149 11.14 16.44 17.16
N ASN A 150 12.44 16.47 17.45
CA ASN A 150 12.96 16.96 18.71
C ASN A 150 13.70 18.29 18.50
N TRP A 151 13.65 19.18 19.50
CA TRP A 151 14.37 20.46 19.49
C TRP A 151 14.79 20.86 20.89
N CYS A 152 15.70 21.83 20.99
CA CYS A 152 16.17 22.36 22.25
C CYS A 152 15.42 23.63 22.65
N SER A 153 15.05 23.75 23.92
CA SER A 153 14.39 24.93 24.47
C SER A 153 14.95 25.32 25.83
N SER A 154 15.27 26.59 26.02
CA SER A 154 15.64 27.16 27.32
C SER A 154 14.47 27.31 28.30
N HIS A 155 13.25 27.04 27.84
CA HIS A 155 12.00 27.05 28.62
C HIS A 155 11.43 25.63 28.70
N PRO A 156 10.55 25.33 29.70
CA PRO A 156 9.84 24.07 29.76
C PRO A 156 9.16 23.75 28.43
N CYS A 157 9.19 22.48 28.03
CA CYS A 157 8.65 22.08 26.74
C CYS A 157 7.13 22.26 26.70
N PRO A 158 6.58 22.89 25.65
CA PRO A 158 5.15 22.85 25.41
C PRO A 158 4.70 21.40 25.21
N VAL A 159 3.48 21.10 25.64
CA VAL A 159 2.86 19.80 25.43
C VAL A 159 2.28 19.75 24.03
N TYR A 160 2.65 18.74 23.25
CA TYR A 160 2.08 18.44 21.95
C TYR A 160 1.58 17.00 21.96
N CYS A 161 0.37 16.79 21.44
CA CYS A 161 -0.29 15.49 21.44
C CYS A 161 -0.22 14.87 20.05
N ALA A 162 -0.15 13.54 20.01
CA ALA A 162 -0.16 12.81 18.74
C ALA A 162 -1.52 12.92 18.03
N ALA A 163 -1.58 12.52 16.76
CA ALA A 163 -2.81 12.55 15.95
C ALA A 163 -4.04 11.89 16.60
N HIS A 164 -3.80 10.82 17.38
CA HIS A 164 -4.82 10.02 18.08
C HIS A 164 -5.03 10.44 19.54
N GLU A 165 -4.47 11.59 19.94
CA GLU A 165 -4.57 12.15 21.28
C GLU A 165 -5.24 13.53 21.27
N VAL A 166 -5.87 13.86 22.38
CA VAL A 166 -6.46 15.17 22.68
C VAL A 166 -5.67 15.83 23.81
N MET A 167 -5.45 17.14 23.68
CA MET A 167 -4.82 17.95 24.72
C MET A 167 -5.84 18.29 25.81
N CYS A 168 -5.48 17.99 27.05
CA CYS A 168 -6.31 18.16 28.22
C CYS A 168 -5.65 19.13 29.18
N HIS A 169 -6.39 20.17 29.56
CA HIS A 169 -5.93 21.15 30.53
C HIS A 169 -6.48 20.81 31.92
N ASP A 170 -5.62 20.59 32.90
CA ASP A 170 -6.03 20.48 34.31
C ASP A 170 -6.02 21.89 34.96
N PRO A 171 -7.20 22.47 35.24
CA PRO A 171 -7.30 23.81 35.81
C PRO A 171 -6.84 23.88 37.27
N MET A 172 -6.68 22.75 37.98
CA MET A 172 -6.21 22.73 39.37
C MET A 172 -4.68 22.81 39.45
N THR A 173 -3.98 22.12 38.56
CA THR A 173 -2.52 22.11 38.50
C THR A 173 -1.96 23.11 37.49
N MET A 174 -2.80 23.67 36.61
CA MET A 174 -2.41 24.49 35.46
C MET A 174 -1.42 23.75 34.53
N THR A 175 -1.65 22.45 34.33
CA THR A 175 -0.80 21.62 33.46
C THR A 175 -1.60 21.03 32.31
N ASP A 176 -0.99 20.99 31.13
CA ASP A 176 -1.53 20.30 29.97
C ASP A 176 -1.02 18.84 29.93
N SER A 177 -1.86 17.92 29.50
CA SER A 177 -1.53 16.50 29.29
C SER A 177 -2.20 15.96 28.03
N CYS A 178 -1.61 14.92 27.43
CA CYS A 178 -2.21 14.25 26.29
C CYS A 178 -2.93 12.98 26.74
N HIS A 179 -4.11 12.76 26.18
CA HIS A 179 -4.92 11.56 26.43
C HIS A 179 -5.47 11.03 25.12
N ASN A 180 -5.71 9.72 25.02
CA ASN A 180 -6.30 9.15 23.80
C ASN A 180 -7.65 9.82 23.48
N LYS A 181 -7.87 10.19 22.22
CA LYS A 181 -9.14 10.81 21.77
C LYS A 181 -10.35 9.97 22.13
N THR A 182 -10.25 8.64 22.08
CA THR A 182 -11.35 7.75 22.45
C THR A 182 -11.67 7.78 23.94
N ALA A 183 -10.68 8.00 24.81
CA ALA A 183 -10.87 8.12 26.25
C ALA A 183 -11.31 9.52 26.68
N GLY A 184 -10.91 10.56 25.93
CA GLY A 184 -11.13 11.95 26.27
C GLY A 184 -10.34 12.42 27.49
N CYS A 185 -10.56 13.68 27.88
CA CYS A 185 -9.85 14.27 29.01
C CYS A 185 -10.37 13.79 30.36
N PRO A 186 -9.50 13.37 31.30
CA PRO A 186 -9.93 12.93 32.62
C PRO A 186 -10.59 14.07 33.39
N VAL A 187 -11.67 13.77 34.12
CA VAL A 187 -12.37 14.73 34.98
C VAL A 187 -12.40 14.23 36.42
N THR A 188 -12.22 15.15 37.37
CA THR A 188 -12.41 14.86 38.79
C THR A 188 -13.77 15.38 39.23
N CYS A 189 -14.65 14.47 39.65
CA CYS A 189 -16.01 14.83 40.05
C CYS A 189 -16.16 15.01 41.57
N PRO A 190 -17.09 15.89 42.00
CA PRO A 190 -17.48 15.99 43.39
C PRO A 190 -17.91 14.65 43.97
N ALA A 191 -17.73 14.47 45.28
CA ALA A 191 -18.17 13.25 45.95
C ALA A 191 -19.70 13.06 45.81
N GLY A 192 -20.09 11.94 45.23
CA GLY A 192 -21.50 11.59 44.96
C GLY A 192 -21.93 11.78 43.51
N ASP A 193 -21.15 12.50 42.69
CA ASP A 193 -21.39 12.60 41.24
C ASP A 193 -20.78 11.41 40.49
N HIS A 194 -21.33 11.15 39.30
CA HIS A 194 -20.85 10.15 38.36
C HIS A 194 -19.88 10.77 37.35
N VAL A 195 -18.78 10.07 37.06
CA VAL A 195 -17.91 10.38 35.92
C VAL A 195 -18.54 9.75 34.68
N CYS A 196 -19.01 10.58 33.77
CA CYS A 196 -19.64 10.16 32.53
C CYS A 196 -18.71 10.33 31.35
N HIS A 197 -18.88 9.46 30.36
CA HIS A 197 -18.06 9.40 29.16
C HIS A 197 -18.96 9.35 27.92
N SER A 198 -18.56 10.07 26.88
CA SER A 198 -19.17 10.02 25.56
C SER A 198 -18.04 9.73 24.57
N PRO A 199 -18.07 8.57 23.88
CA PRO A 199 -17.07 8.24 22.89
C PRO A 199 -17.15 9.21 21.70
N PRO A 200 -16.07 9.33 20.91
CA PRO A 200 -16.08 10.14 19.70
C PRO A 200 -17.25 9.78 18.76
N PRO A 201 -18.07 10.75 18.31
CA PRO A 201 -19.12 10.49 17.34
C PRO A 201 -18.58 10.29 15.90
N CYS A 202 -17.29 10.52 15.67
CA CYS A 202 -16.63 10.37 14.39
C CYS A 202 -15.13 10.08 14.58
N GLU A 203 -14.46 9.56 13.54
CA GLU A 203 -13.03 9.20 13.57
C GLU A 203 -12.09 10.36 13.95
N ASN A 204 -12.46 11.59 13.59
CA ASN A 204 -11.68 12.80 13.88
C ASN A 204 -12.22 13.61 15.07
N CYS A 205 -13.24 13.10 15.76
CA CYS A 205 -13.84 13.74 16.90
C CYS A 205 -13.13 13.30 18.19
N ASP A 206 -13.26 14.09 19.26
CA ASP A 206 -12.74 13.74 20.57
C ASP A 206 -13.88 13.22 21.45
N GLY A 207 -13.60 12.16 22.19
CA GLY A 207 -14.43 11.75 23.31
C GLY A 207 -14.27 12.76 24.43
N TYR A 208 -15.31 12.89 25.26
CA TYR A 208 -15.26 13.83 26.38
C TYR A 208 -15.86 13.20 27.63
N ASN A 209 -15.29 13.59 28.77
CA ASN A 209 -15.78 13.20 30.08
C ASN A 209 -16.42 14.39 30.79
N TRP A 210 -17.45 14.16 31.60
CA TRP A 210 -18.10 15.19 32.41
C TRP A 210 -18.63 14.61 33.72
N CYS A 211 -18.94 15.49 34.66
CA CYS A 211 -19.54 15.12 35.94
C CYS A 211 -21.06 15.27 35.87
N SER A 212 -21.78 14.29 36.39
CA SER A 212 -23.24 14.29 36.46
C SER A 212 -23.73 13.83 37.82
N ALA A 213 -24.68 14.57 38.41
CA ALA A 213 -25.37 14.13 39.63
C ALA A 213 -26.35 12.96 39.38
N TYR A 214 -26.59 12.62 38.12
CA TYR A 214 -27.43 11.50 37.70
C TYR A 214 -26.60 10.42 37.01
N ALA A 215 -27.13 9.19 36.96
CA ALA A 215 -26.53 8.11 36.19
C ALA A 215 -26.22 8.57 34.76
N CYS A 216 -25.07 8.14 34.25
CA CYS A 216 -24.58 8.60 32.95
C CYS A 216 -25.50 8.14 31.83
N PRO A 217 -25.84 9.01 30.86
CA PRO A 217 -26.44 8.57 29.62
C PRO A 217 -25.48 7.60 28.93
N VAL A 218 -26.02 6.56 28.33
CA VAL A 218 -25.26 5.62 27.52
C VAL A 218 -25.05 6.28 26.16
N TYR A 219 -23.80 6.35 25.71
CA TYR A 219 -23.45 6.80 24.36
C TYR A 219 -22.66 5.67 23.70
N CYS A 220 -23.10 5.29 22.51
CA CYS A 220 -22.47 4.22 21.75
C CYS A 220 -21.51 4.79 20.71
N ALA A 221 -20.47 4.03 20.39
CA ALA A 221 -19.57 4.37 19.31
C ALA A 221 -20.30 4.39 17.95
N SER A 222 -19.67 4.95 16.91
CA SER A 222 -20.26 5.05 15.58
C SER A 222 -20.55 3.70 14.92
N ASP A 223 -19.88 2.65 15.35
CA ASP A 223 -20.04 1.26 14.91
C ASP A 223 -20.87 0.41 15.89
N GLU A 224 -21.52 1.05 16.87
CA GLU A 224 -22.39 0.41 17.85
C GLU A 224 -23.84 0.92 17.77
N VAL A 225 -24.78 0.06 18.15
CA VAL A 225 -26.19 0.39 18.30
C VAL A 225 -26.57 0.41 19.78
N MET A 226 -27.37 1.41 20.17
CA MET A 226 -27.95 1.51 21.50
C MET A 226 -29.12 0.55 21.65
N CYS A 227 -29.08 -0.27 22.68
CA CYS A 227 -30.01 -1.33 22.95
C CYS A 227 -30.67 -1.12 24.31
N HIS A 228 -32.00 -1.07 24.32
CA HIS A 228 -32.77 -0.93 25.55
C HIS A 228 -33.26 -2.29 26.05
N ASP A 229 -32.78 -2.74 27.21
CA ASP A 229 -33.35 -3.91 27.89
C ASP A 229 -34.55 -3.47 28.73
N SER A 230 -35.75 -3.76 28.22
CA SER A 230 -37.02 -3.46 28.90
C SER A 230 -37.21 -4.20 30.23
N THR A 231 -36.46 -5.27 30.49
CA THR A 231 -36.54 -6.06 31.72
C THR A 231 -35.83 -5.36 32.87
N THR A 232 -34.63 -4.84 32.60
CA THR A 232 -33.78 -4.15 33.57
C THR A 232 -33.95 -2.63 33.54
N MET A 233 -34.62 -2.10 32.50
CA MET A 233 -34.74 -0.67 32.19
C MET A 233 -33.36 -0.01 32.03
N THR A 234 -32.40 -0.73 31.42
CA THR A 234 -31.05 -0.23 31.16
C THR A 234 -30.74 -0.19 29.67
N ASP A 235 -30.00 0.83 29.25
CA ASP A 235 -29.43 0.91 27.91
C ASP A 235 -28.03 0.30 27.89
N SER A 236 -27.67 -0.36 26.79
CA SER A 236 -26.33 -0.90 26.53
C SER A 236 -25.94 -0.69 25.07
N CYS A 237 -24.63 -0.66 24.79
CA CYS A 237 -24.12 -0.58 23.42
C CYS A 237 -23.69 -1.96 22.95
N HIS A 238 -24.00 -2.28 21.70
CA HIS A 238 -23.60 -3.53 21.05
C HIS A 238 -23.11 -3.25 19.63
N PRO A 239 -22.18 -4.04 19.07
CA PRO A 239 -21.71 -3.84 17.70
C PRO A 239 -22.88 -3.80 16.70
N MET A 240 -22.90 -2.83 15.79
CA MET A 240 -23.93 -2.72 14.75
C MET A 240 -24.02 -3.99 13.91
N SER A 241 -22.91 -4.70 13.71
CA SER A 241 -22.87 -5.97 13.00
C SER A 241 -23.74 -7.05 13.66
N THR A 242 -23.84 -7.05 15.00
CA THR A 242 -24.59 -8.04 15.79
C THR A 242 -25.98 -7.55 16.18
N GLY A 243 -26.14 -6.24 16.31
CA GLY A 243 -27.38 -5.64 16.79
C GLY A 243 -27.62 -5.89 18.29
N CYS A 244 -28.84 -5.59 18.73
CA CYS A 244 -29.21 -5.75 20.13
C CYS A 244 -29.45 -7.21 20.52
N PRO A 245 -28.92 -7.67 21.67
CA PRO A 245 -29.19 -9.02 22.17
C PRO A 245 -30.67 -9.14 22.52
N VAL A 246 -31.25 -10.30 22.21
CA VAL A 246 -32.64 -10.63 22.56
C VAL A 246 -32.67 -11.88 23.43
N THR A 247 -33.53 -11.89 24.45
CA THR A 247 -33.80 -13.07 25.27
C THR A 247 -35.09 -13.71 24.78
N CYS A 248 -35.02 -14.94 24.31
CA CYS A 248 -36.16 -15.66 23.75
C CYS A 248 -36.82 -16.60 24.78
N ALA A 249 -38.09 -16.93 24.54
CA ALA A 249 -38.78 -17.88 25.40
C ALA A 249 -38.18 -19.28 25.26
N ALA A 250 -38.41 -20.14 26.26
CA ALA A 250 -37.94 -21.52 26.21
C ALA A 250 -38.53 -22.24 24.98
N GLY A 251 -37.66 -22.75 24.10
CA GLY A 251 -38.04 -23.41 22.84
C GLY A 251 -38.01 -22.51 21.61
N GLU A 252 -37.77 -21.21 21.76
CA GLU A 252 -37.43 -20.30 20.67
C GLU A 252 -35.91 -20.19 20.51
N GLN A 253 -35.48 -19.77 19.32
CA GLN A 253 -34.09 -19.50 19.00
C GLN A 253 -33.88 -18.04 18.63
N VAL A 254 -32.70 -17.53 19.00
CA VAL A 254 -32.24 -16.19 18.63
C VAL A 254 -31.78 -16.23 17.18
N CYS A 255 -32.47 -15.49 16.32
CA CYS A 255 -32.10 -15.30 14.93
C CYS A 255 -31.46 -13.95 14.73
N HIS A 256 -30.38 -13.93 13.96
CA HIS A 256 -29.62 -12.74 13.69
C HIS A 256 -29.72 -12.40 12.20
N VAL A 257 -30.05 -11.14 11.92
CA VAL A 257 -29.99 -10.55 10.59
C VAL A 257 -28.79 -9.61 10.57
N PRO A 258 -27.74 -9.89 9.78
CA PRO A 258 -26.59 -9.02 9.68
C PRO A 258 -26.95 -7.68 9.04
N ALA A 259 -26.12 -6.67 9.28
CA ALA A 259 -26.22 -5.39 8.59
C ALA A 259 -26.08 -5.59 7.07
N THR A 260 -27.00 -5.04 6.29
CA THR A 260 -26.97 -5.11 4.81
C THR A 260 -26.30 -3.90 4.16
N CYS A 261 -25.88 -2.92 4.96
CA CYS A 261 -25.19 -1.72 4.52
C CYS A 261 -24.38 -1.12 5.67
N ASP A 262 -23.39 -0.27 5.39
CA ASP A 262 -22.49 0.31 6.40
C ASP A 262 -23.23 1.19 7.42
N THR A 263 -24.39 1.75 7.06
CA THR A 263 -25.23 2.56 7.96
C THR A 263 -26.39 1.77 8.55
N CYS A 264 -26.54 0.50 8.18
CA CYS A 264 -27.62 -0.36 8.63
C CYS A 264 -27.15 -1.09 9.88
N SER A 265 -27.97 -1.16 10.93
CA SER A 265 -27.69 -2.06 12.05
C SER A 265 -28.27 -3.44 11.75
N GLY A 266 -27.49 -4.48 12.02
CA GLY A 266 -28.03 -5.82 12.19
C GLY A 266 -29.03 -5.84 13.34
N TYR A 267 -29.93 -6.82 13.35
CA TYR A 267 -30.88 -6.98 14.43
C TYR A 267 -31.06 -8.45 14.76
N SER A 268 -31.35 -8.73 16.03
CA SER A 268 -31.69 -10.07 16.49
C SER A 268 -33.17 -10.15 16.85
N TYR A 269 -33.80 -11.30 16.61
CA TYR A 269 -35.20 -11.53 16.92
C TYR A 269 -35.43 -12.99 17.33
N CYS A 270 -36.52 -13.24 18.06
CA CYS A 270 -36.87 -14.58 18.50
C CYS A 270 -37.76 -15.27 17.48
N SER A 271 -37.45 -16.53 17.18
CA SER A 271 -38.22 -17.36 16.25
C SER A 271 -38.48 -18.74 16.85
N SER A 272 -39.68 -19.27 16.66
CA SER A 272 -40.01 -20.66 16.94
C SER A 272 -39.58 -21.63 15.83
N TYR A 273 -39.04 -21.09 14.72
CA TYR A 273 -38.52 -21.81 13.58
C TYR A 273 -37.01 -21.58 13.40
N SER A 274 -36.38 -22.47 12.62
CA SER A 274 -35.00 -22.30 12.13
C SER A 274 -34.76 -20.88 11.62
N CYS A 275 -33.63 -20.29 11.95
CA CYS A 275 -33.30 -18.93 11.55
C CYS A 275 -33.04 -18.90 10.06
N PRO A 276 -33.58 -17.90 9.32
CA PRO A 276 -33.18 -17.67 7.95
C PRO A 276 -31.66 -17.44 7.91
N VAL A 277 -31.01 -18.03 6.93
CA VAL A 277 -29.59 -17.83 6.69
C VAL A 277 -29.42 -16.62 5.80
N TYR A 278 -28.61 -15.66 6.26
CA TYR A 278 -28.27 -14.46 5.51
C TYR A 278 -26.81 -14.55 5.10
N CYS A 279 -26.58 -14.56 3.79
CA CYS A 279 -25.24 -14.62 3.22
C CYS A 279 -24.73 -13.22 2.89
N SER A 280 -23.42 -13.03 2.97
CA SER A 280 -22.77 -11.80 2.52
C SER A 280 -22.95 -11.59 1.01
N SER A 281 -22.62 -10.39 0.51
CA SER A 281 -22.71 -10.07 -0.93
C SER A 281 -21.87 -10.99 -1.82
N ASP A 282 -20.82 -11.60 -1.25
CA ASP A 282 -19.86 -12.45 -1.96
C ASP A 282 -20.15 -13.95 -1.76
N GLU A 283 -21.29 -14.25 -1.13
CA GLU A 283 -21.75 -15.60 -0.85
C GLU A 283 -23.11 -15.89 -1.51
N VAL A 284 -23.33 -17.16 -1.80
CA VAL A 284 -24.59 -17.72 -2.27
C VAL A 284 -25.18 -18.60 -1.18
N MET A 285 -26.50 -18.51 -1.00
CA MET A 285 -27.25 -19.36 -0.08
C MET A 285 -27.51 -20.72 -0.74
N CYS A 286 -27.10 -21.78 -0.06
CA CYS A 286 -27.15 -23.14 -0.52
C CYS A 286 -28.04 -23.98 0.36
N HIS A 287 -29.06 -24.60 -0.23
CA HIS A 287 -29.94 -25.51 0.46
C HIS A 287 -29.41 -26.94 0.36
N ASP A 288 -29.12 -27.57 1.50
CA ASP A 288 -28.83 -28.99 1.58
C ASP A 288 -30.14 -29.78 1.78
N PRO A 289 -30.64 -30.47 0.74
CA PRO A 289 -31.91 -31.20 0.81
C PRO A 289 -31.84 -32.44 1.73
N THR A 290 -30.65 -32.89 2.13
CA THR A 290 -30.48 -34.05 3.01
C THR A 290 -30.65 -33.69 4.48
N THR A 291 -30.13 -32.53 4.87
CA THR A 291 -30.25 -32.01 6.23
C THR A 291 -31.40 -31.03 6.39
N MET A 292 -31.99 -30.56 5.29
CA MET A 292 -32.98 -29.48 5.23
C MET A 292 -32.44 -28.20 5.89
N THR A 293 -31.14 -27.92 5.69
CA THR A 293 -30.48 -26.71 6.22
C THR A 293 -29.97 -25.84 5.07
N ASP A 294 -29.99 -24.53 5.30
CA ASP A 294 -29.35 -23.56 4.40
C ASP A 294 -27.95 -23.23 4.93
N SER A 295 -26.99 -22.98 4.05
CA SER A 295 -25.63 -22.56 4.38
C SER A 295 -25.11 -21.54 3.37
N CYS A 296 -24.19 -20.67 3.80
CA CYS A 296 -23.53 -19.71 2.90
C CYS A 296 -22.23 -20.30 2.36
N HIS A 297 -22.01 -20.12 1.07
CA HIS A 297 -20.78 -20.52 0.39
C HIS A 297 -20.32 -19.40 -0.54
N ASN A 298 -19.01 -19.26 -0.75
CA ASN A 298 -18.48 -18.24 -1.66
C ASN A 298 -19.09 -18.39 -3.07
N LYS A 299 -19.54 -17.29 -3.67
CA LYS A 299 -20.14 -17.28 -5.03
C LYS A 299 -19.25 -17.91 -6.08
N THR A 300 -17.93 -17.75 -5.97
CA THR A 300 -16.96 -18.34 -6.90
C THR A 300 -16.90 -19.87 -6.76
N ALA A 301 -17.11 -20.42 -5.56
CA ALA A 301 -17.12 -21.87 -5.34
C ALA A 301 -18.50 -22.49 -5.64
N GLY A 302 -19.57 -21.73 -5.46
CA GLY A 302 -20.95 -22.20 -5.57
C GLY A 302 -21.36 -23.18 -4.47
N CYS A 303 -22.57 -23.71 -4.56
CA CYS A 303 -23.12 -24.63 -3.57
C CYS A 303 -22.51 -26.03 -3.65
N PRO A 304 -22.09 -26.65 -2.53
CA PRO A 304 -21.54 -27.99 -2.54
C PRO A 304 -22.60 -29.00 -2.99
N VAL A 305 -22.21 -29.96 -3.83
CA VAL A 305 -23.07 -31.06 -4.28
C VAL A 305 -22.44 -32.40 -3.93
N THR A 306 -23.27 -33.35 -3.49
CA THR A 306 -22.85 -34.74 -3.29
C THR A 306 -23.29 -35.56 -4.50
N CYS A 307 -22.31 -36.10 -5.24
CA CYS A 307 -22.59 -36.89 -6.43
C CYS A 307 -22.64 -38.40 -6.15
N PRO A 308 -23.45 -39.17 -6.91
CA PRO A 308 -23.39 -40.62 -6.89
C PRO A 308 -21.97 -41.14 -7.15
N ALA A 309 -21.65 -42.29 -6.56
CA ALA A 309 -20.34 -42.91 -6.79
C ALA A 309 -20.12 -43.19 -8.29
N GLY A 310 -19.06 -42.60 -8.85
CA GLY A 310 -18.71 -42.72 -10.27
C GLY A 310 -19.06 -41.49 -11.12
N ASP A 311 -19.88 -40.57 -10.62
CA ASP A 311 -20.13 -39.28 -11.27
C ASP A 311 -19.05 -38.25 -10.90
N ASN A 312 -18.81 -37.29 -11.80
CA ASN A 312 -17.92 -36.16 -11.58
C ASN A 312 -18.70 -34.99 -10.95
N VAL A 313 -18.07 -34.30 -9.99
CA VAL A 313 -18.54 -33.00 -9.51
C VAL A 313 -18.04 -31.95 -10.48
N CYS A 314 -18.96 -31.31 -11.19
CA CYS A 314 -18.67 -30.27 -12.16
C CYS A 314 -19.00 -28.91 -11.59
N HIS A 315 -18.25 -27.91 -12.04
CA HIS A 315 -18.32 -26.54 -11.57
C HIS A 315 -18.36 -25.57 -12.77
N THR A 316 -19.24 -24.58 -12.69
CA THR A 316 -19.27 -23.44 -13.59
C THR A 316 -18.99 -22.21 -12.74
N PRO A 317 -17.86 -21.52 -12.96
CA PRO A 317 -17.57 -20.28 -12.25
C PRO A 317 -18.58 -19.21 -12.65
N PRO A 318 -18.75 -18.18 -11.81
CA PRO A 318 -19.66 -17.07 -12.12
C PRO A 318 -19.22 -16.38 -13.42
N SER A 319 -20.16 -16.20 -14.34
CA SER A 319 -19.93 -15.55 -15.64
C SER A 319 -20.02 -14.02 -15.59
N CYS A 320 -20.40 -13.47 -14.44
CA CYS A 320 -20.50 -12.04 -14.18
C CYS A 320 -20.34 -11.77 -12.68
N GLU A 321 -20.02 -10.54 -12.30
CA GLU A 321 -19.81 -10.13 -10.89
C GLU A 321 -21.03 -10.38 -10.00
N THR A 322 -22.25 -10.30 -10.57
CA THR A 322 -23.49 -10.57 -9.84
C THR A 322 -24.00 -12.00 -9.99
N CYS A 323 -23.32 -12.82 -10.78
CA CYS A 323 -23.71 -14.19 -11.04
C CYS A 323 -23.12 -15.11 -9.97
N ASP A 324 -23.79 -16.21 -9.68
CA ASP A 324 -23.29 -17.23 -8.76
C ASP A 324 -22.69 -18.38 -9.57
N GLY A 325 -21.56 -18.92 -9.11
CA GLY A 325 -21.08 -20.20 -9.56
C GLY A 325 -22.01 -21.31 -9.10
N TYR A 326 -22.14 -22.38 -9.87
CA TYR A 326 -22.96 -23.53 -9.49
C TYR A 326 -22.25 -24.84 -9.78
N ASN A 327 -22.51 -25.82 -8.92
CA ASN A 327 -21.98 -27.18 -9.04
C ASN A 327 -23.09 -28.15 -9.45
N TRP A 328 -22.75 -29.18 -10.22
CA TRP A 328 -23.68 -30.25 -10.59
C TRP A 328 -22.95 -31.60 -10.75
N CYS A 329 -23.72 -32.68 -10.79
CA CYS A 329 -23.19 -34.02 -11.01
C CYS A 329 -23.32 -34.42 -12.47
N SER A 330 -22.25 -34.98 -13.03
CA SER A 330 -22.23 -35.48 -14.41
C SER A 330 -21.58 -36.85 -14.50
N SER A 331 -22.25 -37.78 -15.18
CA SER A 331 -21.68 -39.10 -15.52
C SER A 331 -20.61 -39.04 -16.60
N HIS A 332 -20.40 -37.87 -17.21
CA HIS A 332 -19.36 -37.58 -18.20
C HIS A 332 -18.33 -36.60 -17.62
N PRO A 333 -17.10 -36.54 -18.16
CA PRO A 333 -16.12 -35.52 -17.77
C PRO A 333 -16.74 -34.12 -17.83
N CYS A 334 -16.38 -33.28 -16.86
CA CYS A 334 -16.98 -31.96 -16.74
C CYS A 334 -16.59 -31.08 -17.93
N PRO A 335 -17.57 -30.42 -18.59
CA PRO A 335 -17.25 -29.37 -19.52
C PRO A 335 -16.48 -28.27 -18.77
N VAL A 336 -15.45 -27.77 -19.42
CA VAL A 336 -14.63 -26.68 -18.90
C VAL A 336 -15.39 -25.38 -19.12
N TYR A 337 -15.64 -24.64 -18.05
CA TYR A 337 -16.19 -23.28 -18.11
C TYR A 337 -15.18 -22.35 -17.45
N CYS A 338 -14.87 -21.28 -18.15
CA CYS A 338 -13.88 -20.31 -17.69
C CYS A 338 -14.58 -19.15 -16.99
N ALA A 339 -13.90 -18.55 -16.01
CA ALA A 339 -14.39 -17.37 -15.34
C ALA A 339 -14.48 -16.18 -16.31
N SER A 340 -15.17 -15.11 -15.89
CA SER A 340 -15.37 -13.92 -16.72
C SER A 340 -14.10 -13.16 -17.06
N ASP A 341 -12.96 -13.47 -16.43
CA ASP A 341 -11.62 -12.94 -16.65
C ASP A 341 -10.69 -13.95 -17.33
N GLU A 342 -11.23 -15.08 -17.80
CA GLU A 342 -10.51 -16.17 -18.43
C GLU A 342 -11.03 -16.44 -19.86
N VAL A 343 -10.16 -17.01 -20.69
CA VAL A 343 -10.47 -17.50 -22.03
C VAL A 343 -10.32 -19.01 -22.09
N MET A 344 -11.27 -19.66 -22.79
CA MET A 344 -11.23 -21.09 -23.05
C MET A 344 -10.26 -21.40 -24.19
N CYS A 345 -9.34 -22.31 -23.91
CA CYS A 345 -8.25 -22.70 -24.78
C CYS A 345 -8.33 -24.19 -25.09
N HIS A 346 -8.56 -24.49 -26.36
CA HIS A 346 -8.61 -25.86 -26.85
C HIS A 346 -7.21 -26.33 -27.28
N ASP A 347 -6.64 -27.30 -26.58
CA ASP A 347 -5.43 -27.98 -27.02
C ASP A 347 -5.80 -29.10 -27.99
N SER A 348 -5.58 -28.85 -29.28
CA SER A 348 -5.85 -29.83 -30.36
C SER A 348 -4.99 -31.10 -30.28
N THR A 349 -3.89 -31.10 -29.51
CA THR A 349 -3.00 -32.26 -29.38
C THR A 349 -3.52 -33.25 -28.34
N THR A 350 -4.03 -32.74 -27.22
CA THR A 350 -4.63 -33.54 -26.14
C THR A 350 -6.14 -33.69 -26.28
N MET A 351 -6.77 -32.89 -27.15
CA MET A 351 -8.22 -32.74 -27.29
C MET A 351 -8.88 -32.31 -25.97
N THR A 352 -8.20 -31.46 -25.21
CA THR A 352 -8.69 -30.94 -23.91
C THR A 352 -8.87 -29.43 -23.95
N ASP A 353 -9.96 -28.95 -23.37
CA ASP A 353 -10.16 -27.53 -23.09
C ASP A 353 -9.51 -27.16 -21.76
N SER A 354 -9.03 -25.93 -21.63
CA SER A 354 -8.41 -25.37 -20.44
C SER A 354 -8.72 -23.89 -20.32
N CYS A 355 -8.73 -23.34 -19.11
CA CYS A 355 -8.94 -21.91 -18.89
C CYS A 355 -7.62 -21.22 -18.60
N HIS A 356 -7.44 -20.05 -19.21
CA HIS A 356 -6.28 -19.20 -19.01
C HIS A 356 -6.73 -17.76 -18.85
N SER A 357 -6.04 -16.96 -18.04
CA SER A 357 -6.38 -15.54 -17.88
C SER A 357 -6.47 -14.84 -19.25
N MET A 358 -7.50 -14.02 -19.45
CA MET A 358 -7.67 -13.20 -20.66
C MET A 358 -6.49 -12.28 -20.91
N SER A 359 -5.77 -11.86 -19.87
CA SER A 359 -4.55 -11.07 -20.00
C SER A 359 -3.46 -11.81 -20.78
N THR A 360 -3.32 -13.12 -20.56
CA THR A 360 -2.28 -13.97 -21.17
C THR A 360 -2.76 -14.65 -22.45
N GLY A 361 -4.06 -14.95 -22.52
CA GLY A 361 -4.63 -15.72 -23.62
C GLY A 361 -4.20 -17.20 -23.60
N CYS A 362 -4.49 -17.90 -24.70
CA CYS A 362 -4.18 -19.32 -24.82
C CYS A 362 -2.70 -19.59 -25.06
N PRO A 363 -2.09 -20.56 -24.37
CA PRO A 363 -0.72 -20.97 -24.63
C PRO A 363 -0.61 -21.60 -26.02
N VAL A 364 0.46 -21.28 -26.73
CA VAL A 364 0.78 -21.88 -28.04
C VAL A 364 2.13 -22.58 -28.00
N THR A 365 2.21 -23.75 -28.63
CA THR A 365 3.48 -24.46 -28.81
C THR A 365 3.99 -24.19 -30.23
N CYS A 366 5.16 -23.56 -30.33
CA CYS A 366 5.74 -23.19 -31.62
C CYS A 366 6.78 -24.19 -32.11
N ALA A 367 7.02 -24.20 -33.42
CA ALA A 367 8.06 -25.05 -34.00
C ALA A 367 9.45 -24.60 -33.54
N ALA A 368 10.43 -25.52 -33.59
CA ALA A 368 11.80 -25.19 -33.23
C ALA A 368 12.33 -24.05 -34.12
N GLY A 369 12.73 -22.93 -33.49
CA GLY A 369 13.21 -21.72 -34.16
C GLY A 369 12.18 -20.60 -34.28
N GLU A 370 10.91 -20.86 -33.94
CA GLU A 370 9.88 -19.81 -33.80
C GLU A 370 9.81 -19.30 -32.36
N GLN A 371 9.28 -18.09 -32.21
CA GLN A 371 9.06 -17.41 -30.94
C GLN A 371 7.57 -17.39 -30.63
N VAL A 372 7.22 -17.61 -29.36
CA VAL A 372 5.85 -17.38 -28.89
C VAL A 372 5.69 -15.88 -28.68
N CYS A 373 4.84 -15.25 -29.49
CA CYS A 373 4.49 -13.85 -29.38
C CYS A 373 3.17 -13.69 -28.67
N HIS A 374 3.11 -12.72 -27.76
CA HIS A 374 1.94 -12.43 -26.98
C HIS A 374 1.40 -11.05 -27.33
N VAL A 375 0.11 -10.99 -27.66
CA VAL A 375 -0.65 -9.75 -27.82
C VAL A 375 -1.54 -9.61 -26.58
N PRO A 376 -1.29 -8.63 -25.71
CA PRO A 376 -2.11 -8.41 -24.52
C PRO A 376 -3.52 -7.96 -24.91
N ALA A 377 -4.45 -8.16 -23.99
CA ALA A 377 -5.80 -7.61 -24.09
C ALA A 377 -5.75 -6.08 -24.25
N THR A 378 -6.37 -5.54 -25.30
CA THR A 378 -6.44 -4.09 -25.55
C THR A 378 -7.66 -3.43 -24.91
N CYS A 379 -8.54 -4.21 -24.29
CA CYS A 379 -9.75 -3.75 -23.61
C CYS A 379 -10.20 -4.79 -22.58
N ASP A 380 -11.01 -4.39 -21.60
CA ASP A 380 -11.46 -5.28 -20.50
C ASP A 380 -12.27 -6.50 -20.99
N THR A 381 -12.87 -6.41 -22.17
CA THR A 381 -13.64 -7.52 -22.79
C THR A 381 -12.89 -8.22 -23.91
N CYS A 382 -11.67 -7.77 -24.22
CA CYS A 382 -10.82 -8.33 -25.25
C CYS A 382 -9.92 -9.40 -24.64
N SER A 383 -9.86 -10.59 -25.21
CA SER A 383 -8.84 -11.56 -24.81
C SER A 383 -7.53 -11.24 -25.52
N GLY A 384 -6.43 -11.26 -24.76
CA GLY A 384 -5.10 -11.39 -25.33
C GLY A 384 -4.97 -12.72 -26.06
N TYR A 385 -4.04 -12.80 -27.00
CA TYR A 385 -3.77 -14.05 -27.72
C TYR A 385 -2.28 -14.24 -27.93
N SER A 386 -1.87 -15.50 -27.97
CA SER A 386 -0.49 -15.86 -28.31
C SER A 386 -0.44 -16.50 -29.69
N TYR A 387 0.63 -16.24 -30.44
CA TYR A 387 0.85 -16.79 -31.77
C TYR A 387 2.33 -17.07 -32.03
N CYS A 388 2.61 -17.97 -32.97
CA CYS A 388 3.98 -18.32 -33.35
C CYS A 388 4.49 -17.41 -34.47
N SER A 389 5.71 -16.90 -34.31
CA SER A 389 6.37 -16.06 -35.31
C SER A 389 7.79 -16.53 -35.55
N SER A 390 8.21 -16.55 -36.81
CA SER A 390 9.61 -16.73 -37.20
C SER A 390 10.44 -15.44 -37.08
N TYR A 391 9.79 -14.31 -36.81
CA TYR A 391 10.39 -13.00 -36.54
C TYR A 391 10.26 -12.63 -35.05
N SER A 392 11.05 -11.64 -34.61
CA SER A 392 10.88 -11.04 -33.29
C SER A 392 9.44 -10.57 -33.08
N CYS A 393 8.92 -10.81 -31.89
CA CYS A 393 7.56 -10.45 -31.56
C CYS A 393 7.37 -8.93 -31.57
N PRO A 394 6.27 -8.41 -32.14
CA PRO A 394 5.90 -7.02 -31.96
C PRO A 394 5.73 -6.77 -30.47
N VAL A 395 6.27 -5.65 -30.01
CA VAL A 395 6.09 -5.21 -28.63
C VAL A 395 4.74 -4.50 -28.54
N TYR A 396 3.94 -4.85 -27.55
CA TYR A 396 2.67 -4.18 -27.26
C TYR A 396 2.76 -3.58 -25.86
N CYS A 397 2.58 -2.27 -25.78
CA CYS A 397 2.61 -1.55 -24.52
C CYS A 397 1.20 -1.40 -23.97
N SER A 398 1.07 -1.46 -22.65
CA SER A 398 -0.19 -1.14 -21.97
C SER A 398 -0.58 0.33 -22.18
N SER A 399 -1.82 0.68 -21.83
CA SER A 399 -2.37 2.02 -22.06
C SER A 399 -1.63 3.14 -21.29
N ASP A 400 -0.94 2.79 -20.22
CA ASP A 400 -0.09 3.64 -19.37
C ASP A 400 1.39 3.64 -19.80
N GLN A 401 1.73 2.95 -20.89
CA GLN A 401 3.08 2.84 -21.43
C GLN A 401 3.18 3.43 -22.84
N VAL A 402 4.40 3.85 -23.21
CA VAL A 402 4.78 4.31 -24.54
C VAL A 402 5.78 3.32 -25.15
N MET A 403 5.62 3.06 -26.45
CA MET A 403 6.53 2.22 -27.23
C MET A 403 7.74 3.04 -27.65
N CYS A 404 8.92 2.53 -27.34
CA CYS A 404 10.20 3.18 -27.56
C CYS A 404 11.06 2.32 -28.46
N HIS A 405 11.43 2.87 -29.61
CA HIS A 405 12.34 2.20 -30.53
C HIS A 405 13.78 2.56 -30.19
N ASP A 406 14.61 1.58 -29.86
CA ASP A 406 16.05 1.76 -29.74
C ASP A 406 16.71 1.56 -31.12
N PRO A 407 17.19 2.63 -31.77
CA PRO A 407 17.80 2.53 -33.09
C PRO A 407 19.16 1.82 -33.08
N THR A 408 19.77 1.61 -31.92
CA THR A 408 21.08 0.95 -31.80
C THR A 408 20.95 -0.57 -31.79
N THR A 409 19.94 -1.09 -31.09
CA THR A 409 19.64 -2.52 -31.02
C THR A 409 18.60 -2.94 -32.06
N MET A 410 17.90 -1.99 -32.68
CA MET A 410 16.74 -2.20 -33.54
C MET A 410 15.63 -2.98 -32.81
N THR A 411 15.43 -2.70 -31.52
CA THR A 411 14.41 -3.32 -30.68
C THR A 411 13.43 -2.30 -30.16
N ASP A 412 12.15 -2.68 -30.09
CA ASP A 412 11.14 -1.89 -29.39
C ASP A 412 11.09 -2.30 -27.91
N SER A 413 10.80 -1.36 -27.02
CA SER A 413 10.57 -1.58 -25.58
C SER A 413 9.40 -0.73 -25.09
N CYS A 414 8.78 -1.12 -23.98
CA CYS A 414 7.74 -0.32 -23.34
C CYS A 414 8.29 0.39 -22.12
N HIS A 415 7.97 1.68 -22.00
CA HIS A 415 8.32 2.50 -20.84
C HIS A 415 7.07 3.21 -20.33
N PRO A 416 6.94 3.51 -19.02
CA PRO A 416 5.83 4.31 -18.52
C PRO A 416 5.70 5.62 -19.28
N LYS A 417 4.47 6.03 -19.63
CA LYS A 417 4.22 7.32 -20.30
C LYS A 417 4.79 8.51 -19.52
N SER A 418 4.78 8.41 -18.19
CA SER A 418 5.38 9.41 -17.30
C SER A 418 6.90 9.51 -17.42
N ALA A 419 7.60 8.43 -17.78
CA ALA A 419 9.06 8.42 -17.95
C ALA A 419 9.49 8.78 -19.37
N GLY A 420 8.63 8.52 -20.36
CA GLY A 420 8.96 8.67 -21.78
C GLY A 420 10.03 7.68 -22.27
N CYS A 421 10.44 7.81 -23.52
CA CYS A 421 11.42 6.90 -24.13
C CYS A 421 12.86 7.25 -23.75
N PRO A 422 13.69 6.28 -23.33
CA PRO A 422 15.09 6.54 -23.00
C PRO A 422 15.85 7.06 -24.23
N VAL A 423 16.70 8.07 -24.03
CA VAL A 423 17.57 8.63 -25.07
C VAL A 423 19.03 8.52 -24.67
N THR A 424 19.89 8.19 -25.63
CA THR A 424 21.35 8.21 -25.43
C THR A 424 21.90 9.50 -26.02
N CYS A 425 22.46 10.37 -25.17
CA CYS A 425 22.99 11.65 -25.61
C CYS A 425 24.49 11.61 -25.91
N PRO A 426 24.99 12.43 -26.85
CA PRO A 426 26.41 12.66 -27.04
C PRO A 426 27.12 13.07 -25.74
N ALA A 427 28.40 12.74 -25.63
CA ALA A 427 29.19 13.17 -24.48
C ALA A 427 29.21 14.69 -24.35
N GLY A 428 28.71 15.21 -23.23
CA GLY A 428 28.62 16.65 -22.94
C GLY A 428 27.20 17.22 -23.07
N ASP A 429 26.25 16.49 -23.64
CA ASP A 429 24.84 16.88 -23.67
C ASP A 429 24.11 16.34 -22.43
N HIS A 430 23.03 17.03 -22.04
CA HIS A 430 22.13 16.65 -20.95
C HIS A 430 20.94 15.85 -21.49
N VAL A 431 20.56 14.78 -20.77
CA VAL A 431 19.28 14.08 -20.99
C VAL A 431 18.21 14.89 -20.28
N CYS A 432 17.30 15.46 -21.06
CA CYS A 432 16.18 16.24 -20.58
C CYS A 432 14.89 15.46 -20.67
N HIS A 433 13.99 15.73 -19.72
CA HIS A 433 12.69 15.09 -19.61
C HIS A 433 11.60 16.15 -19.52
N SER A 434 10.52 15.94 -20.27
CA SER A 434 9.27 16.71 -20.15
C SER A 434 8.20 15.73 -19.70
N PRO A 435 7.60 15.92 -18.51
CA PRO A 435 6.45 15.15 -18.09
C PRO A 435 5.32 15.28 -19.10
N PRO A 436 4.42 14.28 -19.18
CA PRO A 436 3.26 14.36 -20.06
C PRO A 436 2.34 15.52 -19.63
N PRO A 437 1.94 16.41 -20.56
CA PRO A 437 1.10 17.57 -20.24
C PRO A 437 -0.37 17.22 -19.95
N CYS A 438 -0.75 15.95 -20.12
CA CYS A 438 -2.08 15.43 -19.85
C CYS A 438 -2.01 13.94 -19.55
N GLU A 439 -3.04 13.38 -18.91
CA GLU A 439 -3.10 11.96 -18.52
C GLU A 439 -2.94 10.98 -19.69
N ASN A 440 -3.35 11.39 -20.90
CA ASN A 440 -3.25 10.59 -22.13
C ASN A 440 -2.09 11.00 -23.04
N CYS A 441 -1.26 11.95 -22.61
CA CYS A 441 -0.11 12.42 -23.36
C CYS A 441 1.12 11.59 -22.96
N ASP A 442 2.11 11.51 -23.86
CA ASP A 442 3.38 10.84 -23.57
C ASP A 442 4.39 11.89 -23.09
N GLY A 443 5.13 11.55 -22.03
CA GLY A 443 6.37 12.25 -21.70
C GLY A 443 7.41 11.95 -22.78
N TYR A 444 8.33 12.88 -23.01
CA TYR A 444 9.40 12.67 -23.97
C TYR A 444 10.74 13.11 -23.40
N ASN A 445 11.78 12.39 -23.77
CA ASN A 445 13.15 12.72 -23.44
C ASN A 445 13.88 13.23 -24.68
N TRP A 446 14.80 14.18 -24.50
CA TRP A 446 15.64 14.70 -25.58
C TRP A 446 17.03 15.06 -25.07
N CYS A 447 17.96 15.24 -26.01
CA CYS A 447 19.30 15.71 -25.70
C CYS A 447 19.38 17.22 -25.89
N ALA A 448 19.92 17.92 -24.90
CA ALA A 448 20.18 19.35 -24.98
C ALA A 448 21.65 19.63 -24.65
N SER A 449 22.29 20.50 -25.42
CA SER A 449 23.65 21.00 -25.15
C SER A 449 23.70 22.07 -24.05
N TYR A 450 22.56 22.37 -23.44
CA TYR A 450 22.37 23.30 -22.33
C TYR A 450 21.55 22.62 -21.23
N PRO A 451 21.57 23.14 -19.98
CA PRO A 451 20.74 22.62 -18.90
C PRO A 451 19.26 22.50 -19.31
N CYS A 452 18.60 21.47 -18.82
CA CYS A 452 17.24 21.16 -19.21
C CYS A 452 16.26 22.25 -18.73
N PRO A 453 15.32 22.69 -19.57
CA PRO A 453 14.24 23.56 -19.12
C PRO A 453 13.44 22.84 -18.02
N VAL A 454 13.07 23.60 -17.01
CA VAL A 454 12.31 23.09 -15.86
C VAL A 454 10.83 23.10 -16.21
N TYR A 455 10.20 21.92 -16.09
CA TYR A 455 8.76 21.75 -16.27
C TYR A 455 8.13 21.48 -14.92
N CYS A 456 7.25 22.37 -14.51
CA CYS A 456 6.51 22.22 -13.27
C CYS A 456 5.17 21.54 -13.52
N ALA A 457 4.60 20.92 -12.47
CA ALA A 457 3.26 20.38 -12.53
C ALA A 457 2.23 21.51 -12.82
N ALA A 458 1.02 21.12 -13.23
CA ALA A 458 -0.02 22.08 -13.64
C ALA A 458 -0.44 23.05 -12.49
N ASP A 459 -0.20 22.67 -11.24
CA ASP A 459 -0.46 23.43 -10.02
C ASP A 459 0.78 24.12 -9.44
N GLU A 460 1.88 24.14 -10.20
CA GLU A 460 3.15 24.77 -9.83
C GLU A 460 3.52 25.91 -10.79
N ILE A 461 4.31 26.86 -10.29
CA ILE A 461 4.88 27.97 -11.04
C ILE A 461 6.40 27.83 -11.13
N VAL A 462 6.96 28.10 -12.31
CA VAL A 462 8.41 28.19 -12.51
C VAL A 462 8.89 29.51 -11.90
N CYS A 463 9.80 29.40 -10.94
CA CYS A 463 10.45 30.53 -10.28
C CYS A 463 11.91 30.59 -10.68
N HIS A 464 12.32 31.71 -11.26
CA HIS A 464 13.70 31.94 -11.64
C HIS A 464 14.48 32.52 -10.47
N ASP A 465 15.53 31.84 -10.02
CA ASP A 465 16.49 32.41 -9.08
C ASP A 465 17.62 33.13 -9.86
N PRO A 466 17.65 34.46 -9.86
CA PRO A 466 18.66 35.22 -10.61
C PRO A 466 20.07 35.10 -10.02
N MET A 467 20.22 34.61 -8.78
CA MET A 467 21.53 34.44 -8.13
C MET A 467 22.22 33.16 -8.60
N THR A 468 21.46 32.08 -8.78
CA THR A 468 21.97 30.78 -9.22
C THR A 468 21.77 30.56 -10.72
N MET A 469 20.97 31.40 -11.39
CA MET A 469 20.52 31.20 -12.78
C MET A 469 19.81 29.85 -12.97
N THR A 470 19.08 29.40 -11.93
CA THR A 470 18.30 28.14 -11.97
C THR A 470 16.82 28.44 -11.86
N ASP A 471 16.03 27.64 -12.57
CA ASP A 471 14.58 27.64 -12.44
C ASP A 471 14.17 26.55 -11.43
N THR A 472 13.21 26.82 -10.54
CA THR A 472 12.64 25.85 -9.59
C THR A 472 11.12 25.87 -9.66
N CYS A 473 10.49 24.74 -9.31
CA CYS A 473 9.04 24.64 -9.22
C CYS A 473 8.56 24.92 -7.81
N HIS A 474 7.55 25.78 -7.69
CA HIS A 474 6.87 26.07 -6.42
C HIS A 474 5.36 25.91 -6.59
N PRO A 475 4.62 25.40 -5.59
CA PRO A 475 3.16 25.40 -5.62
C PRO A 475 2.62 26.81 -5.90
N MET A 476 1.66 26.94 -6.81
CA MET A 476 1.05 28.25 -7.13
C MET A 476 0.47 28.94 -5.88
N SER A 477 0.03 28.16 -4.89
CA SER A 477 -0.46 28.65 -3.59
C SER A 477 0.61 29.37 -2.76
N SER A 478 1.89 29.02 -2.94
CA SER A 478 3.02 29.62 -2.22
C SER A 478 3.65 30.81 -2.97
N GLY A 479 3.46 30.90 -4.28
CA GLY A 479 4.14 31.88 -5.13
C GLY A 479 5.65 31.64 -5.21
N CYS A 480 6.37 32.52 -5.90
CA CYS A 480 7.84 32.45 -5.94
C CYS A 480 8.46 33.06 -4.68
N PRO A 481 9.45 32.40 -4.05
CA PRO A 481 10.23 33.02 -2.99
C PRO A 481 10.91 34.29 -3.53
N VAL A 482 10.81 35.38 -2.77
CA VAL A 482 11.33 36.72 -3.13
C VAL A 482 12.68 36.97 -2.48
#